data_AF-A0A9Q0TGT7-F1
#
_entry.id   AF-A0A9Q0TGT7-F1
#
_cell.length_a   1.000
_cell.length_b   1.000
_cell.length_c   1.000
_cell.angle_alpha   90.00
_cell.angle_beta   90.00
_cell.angle_gamma   90.00
#
_symmetry.space_group_name_H-M   'P 1'
#
loop_
_entity.id
_entity.type
_entity.pdbx_description
1 polymer ?
#
loop_
_entity_poly.entity_id
_entity_poly.type
_entity_poly.pdbx_seq_one_letter_code
_entity_poly.pdbx_strand_id
1 'polypeptide(L)'
;MGMNFSLQTHIFLLILTILLKPGNASIHVYNQESLNEVGNSYLLSGGSEGIFSSSDSRSFVRFDNITFWRPKSAAKSRGLIQVVVFEAADRNNIGGSAYGGQRSICCTSDLSKLQGCKQGEVLRIPSTNDINWPVILKLHFSRNSLSTSMKNHEEVRISKTGMYNLFFIACDPKLKGVVMSGKTVWRNSNGYLPGRMAPLMRFYVFMSLVYFLLAVIWFTQYIRFRKDILQLQHCISVVVGLGLFEMILWYLEYANFNSTGMRPVVLTSWVVTVGAVRKTIARLLVLCVSMGYGVVRPYSWWSYLQGASSWNYLFFGIRAA
;
A
#
# COMPACT_ATOMS: atom_id res chain seq x y z
N MET A 1 42.86 -4.83 14.60
CA MET A 1 42.14 -4.85 13.29
C MET A 1 40.64 -5.15 13.41
N GLY A 2 39.98 -4.84 14.55
CA GLY A 2 38.57 -5.19 14.80
C GLY A 2 37.58 -4.01 14.89
N MET A 3 38.06 -2.76 14.88
CA MET A 3 37.22 -1.58 15.13
C MET A 3 36.52 -1.02 13.88
N ASN A 4 37.05 -1.29 12.67
CA ASN A 4 36.46 -0.78 11.42
C ASN A 4 35.20 -1.54 10.98
N PHE A 5 35.06 -2.82 11.35
CA PHE A 5 33.92 -3.63 10.88
C PHE A 5 32.61 -3.22 11.58
N SER A 6 32.65 -2.90 12.87
CA SER A 6 31.47 -2.42 13.63
C SER A 6 31.06 -1.01 13.20
N LEU A 7 32.01 -0.12 12.92
CA LEU A 7 31.69 1.22 12.44
C LEU A 7 31.06 1.17 11.04
N GLN A 8 31.56 0.30 10.16
CA GLN A 8 31.04 0.15 8.81
C GLN A 8 29.65 -0.49 8.76
N THR A 9 29.34 -1.44 9.64
CA THR A 9 27.98 -1.99 9.77
C THR A 9 27.01 -0.97 10.35
N HIS A 10 27.42 -0.16 11.33
CA HIS A 10 26.59 0.92 11.86
C HIS A 10 26.32 2.01 10.80
N ILE A 11 27.33 2.42 10.04
CA ILE A 11 27.17 3.38 8.93
C ILE A 11 26.23 2.81 7.85
N PHE A 12 26.36 1.53 7.50
CA PHE A 12 25.48 0.89 6.54
C PHE A 12 24.03 0.79 7.04
N LEU A 13 23.81 0.48 8.32
CA LEU A 13 22.49 0.51 8.96
C LEU A 13 21.91 1.93 9.01
N LEU A 14 22.73 2.95 9.26
CA LEU A 14 22.32 4.36 9.30
C LEU A 14 21.96 4.86 7.89
N ILE A 15 22.71 4.46 6.86
CA ILE A 15 22.40 4.75 5.46
C ILE A 15 21.12 4.01 5.04
N LEU A 16 20.96 2.75 5.46
CA LEU A 16 19.76 1.97 5.18
C LEU A 16 18.53 2.61 5.81
N THR A 17 18.59 3.11 7.06
CA THR A 17 17.45 3.82 7.68
C THR A 17 17.15 5.17 7.02
N ILE A 18 18.15 5.88 6.48
CA ILE A 18 17.96 7.15 5.76
C ILE A 18 17.28 6.94 4.38
N LEU A 19 17.48 5.79 3.75
CA LEU A 19 16.85 5.46 2.45
C LEU A 19 15.38 5.00 2.55
N LEU A 20 14.86 4.77 3.76
CA LEU A 20 13.51 4.27 4.00
C LEU A 20 12.50 5.43 4.07
N LYS A 21 12.02 5.89 2.91
CA LYS A 21 10.92 6.88 2.85
C LYS A 21 9.58 6.25 3.24
N PRO A 22 8.77 6.88 4.11
CA PRO A 22 7.43 6.41 4.46
C PRO A 22 6.59 6.16 3.21
N GLY A 23 5.95 4.99 3.15
CA GLY A 23 5.03 4.66 2.07
C GLY A 23 3.68 5.35 2.29
N ASN A 24 3.21 6.06 1.26
CA ASN A 24 1.85 6.59 1.23
C ASN A 24 0.86 5.43 1.28
N ALA A 25 -0.21 5.60 2.05
CA ALA A 25 -1.25 4.59 2.19
C ALA A 25 -2.61 5.28 2.30
N SER A 26 -3.25 5.39 3.47
CA SER A 26 -4.50 6.16 3.58
C SER A 26 -4.30 7.68 3.52
N ILE A 27 -3.06 8.14 3.62
CA ILE A 27 -2.66 9.50 3.31
C ILE A 27 -1.92 9.47 1.97
N HIS A 28 -2.47 10.19 1.00
CA HIS A 28 -1.89 10.37 -0.33
C HIS A 28 -1.27 11.75 -0.42
N VAL A 29 0.05 11.81 -0.68
CA VAL A 29 0.80 13.06 -0.79
C VAL A 29 1.15 13.30 -2.25
N TYR A 30 0.77 14.46 -2.77
CA TYR A 30 1.02 14.88 -4.15
C TYR A 30 2.13 15.93 -4.18
N ASN A 31 3.22 15.62 -4.88
CA ASN A 31 4.38 16.50 -5.01
C ASN A 31 4.54 16.92 -6.47
N GLN A 32 3.98 18.08 -6.83
CA GLN A 32 4.03 18.65 -8.18
C GLN A 32 3.58 17.69 -9.28
N GLU A 33 2.52 16.93 -9.04
CA GLU A 33 1.99 15.97 -10.02
C GLU A 33 1.22 16.69 -11.13
N SER A 34 1.53 16.36 -12.38
CA SER A 34 0.86 16.91 -13.56
C SER A 34 -0.43 16.16 -13.89
N LEU A 35 -1.45 16.88 -14.35
CA LEU A 35 -2.66 16.25 -14.89
C LEU A 35 -2.38 15.68 -16.29
N ASN A 36 -2.74 14.42 -16.50
CA ASN A 36 -2.50 13.70 -17.76
C ASN A 36 -3.67 13.87 -18.73
N GLU A 37 -3.39 13.88 -20.03
CA GLU A 37 -4.43 13.94 -21.06
C GLU A 37 -5.20 12.62 -21.12
N VAL A 38 -6.50 12.67 -20.82
CA VAL A 38 -7.42 11.53 -20.89
C VAL A 38 -8.66 11.95 -21.69
N GLY A 39 -8.70 11.53 -22.96
CA GLY A 39 -9.78 11.90 -23.87
C GLY A 39 -9.85 13.41 -24.09
N ASN A 40 -10.96 14.03 -23.71
CA ASN A 40 -11.19 15.48 -23.82
C ASN A 40 -10.92 16.25 -22.51
N SER A 41 -10.17 15.66 -21.59
CA SER A 41 -9.94 16.20 -20.24
C SER A 41 -8.49 16.02 -19.79
N TYR A 42 -8.05 16.86 -18.85
CA TYR A 42 -6.83 16.60 -18.09
C TYR A 42 -7.21 16.01 -16.74
N LEU A 43 -6.68 14.84 -16.41
CA LEU A 43 -7.07 14.06 -15.24
C LEU A 43 -5.85 13.61 -14.45
N LEU A 44 -5.94 13.75 -13.12
CA LEU A 44 -5.03 13.15 -12.14
C LEU A 44 -5.83 12.28 -11.17
N SER A 45 -5.37 11.05 -10.93
CA SER A 45 -6.01 10.14 -9.97
C SER A 45 -5.49 10.42 -8.56
N GLY A 46 -6.34 10.96 -7.69
CA GLY A 46 -6.06 11.23 -6.28
C GLY A 46 -6.16 10.02 -5.35
N GLY A 47 -5.88 8.82 -5.85
CA GLY A 47 -5.99 7.58 -5.08
C GLY A 47 -7.35 6.89 -5.12
N SER A 48 -7.34 5.65 -4.61
CA SER A 48 -8.48 4.73 -4.55
C SER A 48 -8.43 3.98 -3.23
N GLU A 49 -9.40 4.22 -2.36
CA GLU A 49 -9.41 3.65 -1.01
C GLU A 49 -10.77 3.07 -0.63
N GLY A 50 -10.73 1.97 0.13
CA GLY A 50 -11.92 1.40 0.73
C GLY A 50 -12.30 2.15 2.00
N ILE A 51 -13.54 2.61 2.10
CA ILE A 51 -14.07 3.26 3.31
C ILE A 51 -15.14 2.37 3.91
N PHE A 52 -15.06 2.18 5.22
CA PHE A 52 -16.06 1.52 6.03
C PHE A 52 -16.77 2.57 6.89
N SER A 53 -18.04 2.79 6.58
CA SER A 53 -18.87 3.72 7.33
C SER A 53 -19.74 2.95 8.32
N SER A 54 -19.78 3.43 9.57
CA SER A 54 -20.67 2.93 10.62
C SER A 54 -21.46 4.11 11.19
N SER A 55 -22.69 3.86 11.63
CA SER A 55 -23.65 4.90 12.05
C SER A 55 -23.13 5.84 13.14
N ASP A 56 -22.24 5.34 13.99
CA ASP A 56 -21.74 6.04 15.19
C ASP A 56 -20.45 6.84 14.94
N SER A 57 -19.88 6.73 13.73
CA SER A 57 -18.49 7.05 13.48
C SER A 57 -18.30 7.74 12.13
N ARG A 58 -17.67 8.93 12.17
CA ARG A 58 -17.57 9.79 10.99
C ARG A 58 -16.40 9.37 10.09
N SER A 59 -16.71 8.66 9.01
CA SER A 59 -15.78 8.44 7.90
C SER A 59 -15.76 9.64 6.94
N PHE A 60 -14.57 10.04 6.51
CA PHE A 60 -14.40 11.22 5.67
C PHE A 60 -13.15 11.17 4.78
N VAL A 61 -13.21 11.95 3.70
CA VAL A 61 -12.05 12.32 2.89
C VAL A 61 -11.76 13.80 3.14
N ARG A 62 -10.56 14.09 3.64
CA ARG A 62 -10.12 15.45 3.92
C ARG A 62 -9.06 15.88 2.93
N PHE A 63 -9.18 17.13 2.48
CA PHE A 63 -8.23 17.79 1.60
C PHE A 63 -7.39 18.79 2.42
N ASP A 64 -6.08 18.57 2.49
CA ASP A 64 -5.17 19.40 3.27
C ASP A 64 -4.18 20.11 2.33
N ASN A 65 -4.16 21.45 2.37
CA ASN A 65 -3.24 22.30 1.60
C ASN A 65 -3.14 21.95 0.11
N ILE A 66 -4.27 21.67 -0.55
CA ILE A 66 -4.28 21.40 -1.98
C ILE A 66 -4.18 22.71 -2.75
N THR A 67 -3.16 22.78 -3.59
CA THR A 67 -2.85 23.91 -4.46
C THR A 67 -2.65 23.42 -5.88
N PHE A 68 -3.23 24.15 -6.83
CA PHE A 68 -3.05 23.92 -8.25
C PHE A 68 -2.30 25.10 -8.85
N TRP A 69 -1.33 24.80 -9.69
CA TRP A 69 -0.51 25.78 -10.39
C TRP A 69 -0.71 25.60 -11.88
N ARG A 70 -1.10 26.67 -12.56
CA ARG A 70 -1.28 26.68 -14.02
C ARG A 70 -0.11 27.36 -14.72
N PRO A 71 0.18 27.02 -15.98
CA PRO A 71 1.23 27.70 -16.73
C PRO A 71 0.88 29.16 -16.99
N LYS A 72 1.91 30.00 -17.19
CA LYS A 72 1.75 31.45 -17.47
C LYS A 72 0.91 31.72 -18.72
N SER A 73 0.96 30.83 -19.71
CA SER A 73 0.14 30.90 -20.94
C SER A 73 -1.37 30.89 -20.64
N ALA A 74 -1.79 30.20 -19.57
CA ALA A 74 -3.18 30.06 -19.16
C ALA A 74 -3.67 31.15 -18.20
N ALA A 75 -2.79 32.07 -17.76
CA ALA A 75 -3.08 33.03 -16.69
C ALA A 75 -4.17 34.07 -17.04
N LYS A 76 -4.37 34.33 -18.34
CA LYS A 76 -5.26 35.40 -18.82
C LYS A 76 -6.75 35.02 -18.74
N SER A 77 -7.08 33.73 -18.78
CA SER A 77 -8.48 33.25 -18.72
C SER A 77 -8.87 32.83 -17.31
N ARG A 78 -10.18 32.76 -17.03
CA ARG A 78 -10.67 31.94 -15.90
C ARG A 78 -10.44 30.46 -16.26
N GLY A 79 -10.25 29.64 -15.25
CA GLY A 79 -10.13 28.19 -15.40
C GLY A 79 -10.94 27.48 -14.32
N LEU A 80 -11.49 26.32 -14.64
CA LEU A 80 -12.25 25.48 -13.70
C LEU A 80 -11.51 24.15 -13.49
N ILE A 81 -11.26 23.82 -12.22
CA ILE A 81 -10.84 22.49 -11.77
C ILE A 81 -11.99 21.88 -10.98
N GLN A 82 -12.26 20.61 -11.23
CA GLN A 82 -13.30 19.87 -10.53
C GLN A 82 -12.67 18.66 -9.85
N VAL A 83 -12.90 18.59 -8.54
CA VAL A 83 -12.52 17.45 -7.71
C VAL A 83 -13.74 16.56 -7.58
N VAL A 84 -13.64 15.31 -8.02
CA VAL A 84 -14.76 14.38 -8.05
C VAL A 84 -14.45 13.20 -7.14
N VAL A 85 -15.29 13.00 -6.12
CA VAL A 85 -15.26 11.83 -5.23
C VAL A 85 -16.46 10.96 -5.57
N PHE A 86 -16.20 9.70 -5.90
CA PHE A 86 -17.22 8.78 -6.36
C PHE A 86 -16.91 7.34 -5.94
N GLU A 87 -17.95 6.51 -5.89
CA GLU A 87 -17.80 5.10 -5.61
C GLU A 87 -17.34 4.35 -6.86
N ALA A 88 -16.53 3.31 -6.71
CA ALA A 88 -16.01 2.51 -7.82
C ALA A 88 -17.13 1.90 -8.68
N ALA A 89 -18.28 1.56 -8.07
CA ALA A 89 -19.48 1.12 -8.78
C ALA A 89 -20.05 2.20 -9.72
N ASP A 90 -19.97 3.47 -9.31
CA ASP A 90 -20.41 4.64 -10.08
C ASP A 90 -19.35 5.14 -11.07
N ARG A 91 -18.26 4.40 -11.32
CA ARG A 91 -17.24 4.80 -12.31
C ARG A 91 -17.84 5.05 -13.69
N ASN A 92 -18.85 4.26 -14.06
CA ASN A 92 -19.58 4.39 -15.31
C ASN A 92 -20.62 5.53 -15.31
N ASN A 93 -20.79 6.23 -14.20
CA ASN A 93 -21.66 7.41 -14.08
C ASN A 93 -20.88 8.72 -14.27
N ILE A 94 -19.56 8.65 -14.47
CA ILE A 94 -18.70 9.81 -14.75
C ILE A 94 -18.26 9.77 -16.21
N GLY A 95 -18.53 10.85 -16.93
CA GLY A 95 -18.32 10.90 -18.37
C GLY A 95 -19.34 10.07 -19.14
N GLY A 96 -19.27 10.17 -20.47
CA GLY A 96 -20.26 9.57 -21.36
C GLY A 96 -19.78 9.64 -22.81
N SER A 97 -20.58 9.10 -23.71
CA SER A 97 -20.28 9.13 -25.14
C SER A 97 -21.55 9.54 -25.88
N ALA A 98 -21.46 10.55 -26.75
CA ALA A 98 -22.62 11.03 -27.50
C ALA A 98 -23.09 10.00 -28.55
N TYR A 99 -22.16 9.21 -29.09
CA TYR A 99 -22.40 8.31 -30.22
C TYR A 99 -21.83 6.89 -30.01
N GLY A 100 -21.64 6.46 -28.76
CA GLY A 100 -21.14 5.10 -28.46
C GLY A 100 -19.66 4.85 -28.75
N GLY A 101 -18.89 5.89 -29.12
CA GLY A 101 -17.44 5.84 -29.31
C GLY A 101 -16.64 6.22 -28.06
N GLN A 102 -15.55 6.97 -28.22
CA GLN A 102 -14.65 7.37 -27.14
C GLN A 102 -15.38 8.12 -26.01
N ARG A 103 -15.19 7.65 -24.78
CA ARG A 103 -15.81 8.22 -23.58
C ARG A 103 -15.17 9.57 -23.24
N SER A 104 -15.98 10.62 -23.25
CA SER A 104 -15.64 11.98 -22.88
C SER A 104 -15.98 12.23 -21.42
N ILE A 105 -15.03 12.71 -20.63
CA ILE A 105 -15.23 13.02 -19.21
C ILE A 105 -15.88 14.41 -19.07
N CYS A 106 -15.45 15.34 -19.90
CA CYS A 106 -15.96 16.70 -19.93
C CYS A 106 -17.16 16.82 -20.86
N CYS A 107 -18.14 17.62 -20.43
CA CYS A 107 -19.35 17.91 -21.19
C CYS A 107 -19.01 18.71 -22.46
N THR A 108 -19.25 18.10 -23.63
CA THR A 108 -19.18 18.73 -24.94
C THR A 108 -20.53 19.34 -25.33
N SER A 109 -20.58 20.11 -26.42
CA SER A 109 -21.82 20.67 -26.95
C SER A 109 -22.88 19.60 -27.24
N ASP A 110 -22.48 18.45 -27.77
CA ASP A 110 -23.42 17.39 -28.15
C ASP A 110 -23.98 16.69 -26.90
N LEU A 111 -23.11 16.42 -25.92
CA LEU A 111 -23.51 15.89 -24.62
C LEU A 111 -24.40 16.86 -23.84
N SER A 112 -24.19 18.17 -23.98
CA SER A 112 -25.04 19.18 -23.33
C SER A 112 -26.49 19.14 -23.83
N LYS A 113 -26.69 18.84 -25.13
CA LYS A 113 -28.03 18.74 -25.73
C LYS A 113 -28.71 17.42 -25.39
N LEU A 114 -27.96 16.31 -25.39
CA LEU A 114 -28.50 14.98 -25.12
C LEU A 114 -28.79 14.74 -23.64
N GLN A 115 -27.91 15.22 -22.76
CA GLN A 115 -27.90 14.84 -21.34
C GLN A 115 -28.04 16.03 -20.38
N GLY A 116 -28.12 17.26 -20.91
CA GLY A 116 -28.40 18.46 -20.10
C GLY A 116 -27.25 18.95 -19.23
N CYS A 117 -25.99 18.67 -19.60
CA CYS A 117 -24.82 19.12 -18.84
C CYS A 117 -24.32 20.52 -19.25
N LYS A 118 -23.64 21.23 -18.33
CA LYS A 118 -23.00 22.52 -18.63
C LYS A 118 -21.67 22.30 -19.36
N GLN A 119 -21.48 22.98 -20.49
CA GLN A 119 -20.25 22.89 -21.28
C GLN A 119 -19.02 23.28 -20.44
N GLY A 120 -17.94 22.51 -20.57
CA GLY A 120 -16.71 22.73 -19.80
C GLY A 120 -16.78 22.26 -18.35
N GLU A 121 -17.87 21.61 -17.92
CA GLU A 121 -17.94 20.90 -16.65
C GLU A 121 -17.85 19.37 -16.85
N VAL A 122 -17.42 18.63 -15.83
CA VAL A 122 -17.46 17.17 -15.80
C VAL A 122 -18.91 16.68 -15.96
N LEU A 123 -19.13 15.75 -16.88
CA LEU A 123 -20.42 15.09 -17.03
C LEU A 123 -20.64 14.15 -15.84
N ARG A 124 -21.67 14.48 -15.06
CA ARG A 124 -22.11 13.70 -13.90
C ARG A 124 -23.47 13.09 -14.19
N ILE A 125 -23.55 11.78 -14.06
CA ILE A 125 -24.81 11.04 -14.01
C ILE A 125 -25.07 10.76 -12.53
N PRO A 126 -26.20 11.22 -11.94
CA PRO A 126 -26.53 10.90 -10.56
C PRO A 126 -26.63 9.39 -10.34
N SER A 127 -26.20 8.92 -9.18
CA SER A 127 -26.39 7.51 -8.82
C SER A 127 -27.87 7.23 -8.56
N THR A 128 -28.32 6.00 -8.82
CA THR A 128 -29.73 5.60 -8.66
C THR A 128 -30.22 5.75 -7.22
N ASN A 129 -29.30 5.63 -6.26
CA ASN A 129 -29.62 5.61 -4.84
C ASN A 129 -29.51 6.99 -4.17
N ASP A 130 -28.75 7.93 -4.73
CA ASP A 130 -28.48 9.25 -4.14
C ASP A 130 -28.35 10.33 -5.22
N ILE A 131 -29.33 11.24 -5.27
CA ILE A 131 -29.35 12.37 -6.24
C ILE A 131 -28.16 13.32 -6.05
N ASN A 132 -27.61 13.42 -4.84
CA ASN A 132 -26.47 14.28 -4.52
C ASN A 132 -25.09 13.62 -4.73
N TRP A 133 -25.06 12.34 -5.13
CA TRP A 133 -23.85 11.59 -5.41
C TRP A 133 -23.61 11.42 -6.93
N PRO A 134 -22.36 11.42 -7.45
CA PRO A 134 -21.07 11.67 -6.80
C PRO A 134 -20.84 13.14 -6.38
N VAL A 135 -19.94 13.36 -5.42
CA VAL A 135 -19.62 14.70 -4.90
C VAL A 135 -18.62 15.40 -5.83
N ILE A 136 -18.96 16.63 -6.23
CA ILE A 136 -18.13 17.46 -7.10
C ILE A 136 -17.82 18.78 -6.38
N LEU A 137 -16.55 19.05 -6.15
CA LEU A 137 -16.06 20.31 -5.60
C LEU A 137 -15.44 21.12 -6.72
N LYS A 138 -15.89 22.37 -6.87
CA LYS A 138 -15.49 23.26 -7.96
C LYS A 138 -14.47 24.28 -7.44
N LEU A 139 -13.32 24.34 -8.08
CA LEU A 139 -12.25 25.28 -7.80
C LEU A 139 -12.04 26.17 -9.03
N HIS A 140 -12.16 27.48 -8.82
CA HIS A 140 -12.00 28.46 -9.89
C HIS A 140 -10.64 29.14 -9.79
N PHE A 141 -9.96 29.29 -10.92
CA PHE A 141 -8.83 30.20 -11.03
C PHE A 141 -9.33 31.63 -11.24
N SER A 142 -8.80 32.55 -10.45
CA SER A 142 -9.00 33.98 -10.68
C SER A 142 -8.28 34.42 -11.97
N ARG A 143 -8.68 35.56 -12.52
CA ARG A 143 -7.98 36.15 -13.66
C ARG A 143 -6.58 36.60 -13.18
N ASN A 144 -5.55 36.34 -13.98
CA ASN A 144 -4.14 36.67 -13.70
C ASN A 144 -3.52 35.97 -12.48
N SER A 145 -4.23 35.10 -11.74
CA SER A 145 -3.60 34.30 -10.69
C SER A 145 -2.90 33.07 -11.27
N LEU A 146 -1.71 32.72 -10.79
CA LEU A 146 -1.01 31.50 -11.24
C LEU A 146 -1.41 30.26 -10.44
N SER A 147 -1.95 30.47 -9.24
CA SER A 147 -2.39 29.41 -8.35
C SER A 147 -3.84 29.59 -7.93
N THR A 148 -4.45 28.47 -7.54
CA THR A 148 -5.69 28.42 -6.77
C THR A 148 -5.57 27.31 -5.73
N SER A 149 -6.16 27.51 -4.56
CA SER A 149 -6.08 26.57 -3.44
C SER A 149 -7.47 26.21 -2.95
N MET A 150 -7.61 24.96 -2.52
CA MET A 150 -8.80 24.50 -1.83
C MET A 150 -8.87 25.08 -0.41
N LYS A 151 -10.07 25.13 0.19
CA LYS A 151 -10.17 25.54 1.60
C LYS A 151 -9.39 24.54 2.44
N ASN A 152 -8.64 25.05 3.40
CA ASN A 152 -7.84 24.19 4.26
C ASN A 152 -8.75 23.30 5.12
N HIS A 153 -8.47 22.00 5.18
CA HIS A 153 -9.28 20.99 5.88
C HIS A 153 -10.72 20.88 5.35
N GLU A 154 -10.95 21.04 4.05
CA GLU A 154 -12.25 20.74 3.45
C GLU A 154 -12.51 19.23 3.53
N GLU A 155 -13.67 18.84 4.05
CA GLU A 155 -14.02 17.44 4.32
C GLU A 155 -15.27 17.00 3.55
N VAL A 156 -15.18 15.87 2.88
CA VAL A 156 -16.32 15.16 2.28
C VAL A 156 -16.66 13.98 3.18
N ARG A 157 -17.85 14.03 3.79
CA ARG A 157 -18.36 12.95 4.64
C ARG A 157 -18.87 11.81 3.78
N ILE A 158 -18.53 10.60 4.17
CA ILE A 158 -18.96 9.38 3.50
C ILE A 158 -19.79 8.56 4.49
N SER A 159 -21.01 8.23 4.10
CA SER A 159 -21.98 7.54 4.95
C SER A 159 -22.13 6.06 4.58
N LYS A 160 -21.73 5.66 3.37
CA LYS A 160 -21.84 4.29 2.88
C LYS A 160 -20.47 3.60 2.88
N THR A 161 -20.49 2.29 3.13
CA THR A 161 -19.30 1.45 3.00
C THR A 161 -19.10 1.10 1.54
N GLY A 162 -17.91 1.33 1.00
CA GLY A 162 -17.63 1.13 -0.41
C GLY A 162 -16.18 1.40 -0.78
N MET A 163 -15.85 1.16 -2.04
CA MET A 163 -14.57 1.55 -2.63
C MET A 163 -14.73 2.92 -3.28
N TYR A 164 -13.95 3.91 -2.87
CA TYR A 164 -14.07 5.27 -3.36
C TYR A 164 -12.82 5.69 -4.13
N ASN A 165 -13.03 6.45 -5.19
CA ASN A 165 -11.99 7.03 -6.03
C ASN A 165 -12.09 8.55 -5.99
N LEU A 166 -10.94 9.19 -6.11
CA LEU A 166 -10.82 10.64 -6.18
C LEU A 166 -10.16 11.02 -7.50
N PHE A 167 -10.80 11.85 -8.30
CA PHE A 167 -10.21 12.42 -9.52
C PHE A 167 -10.13 13.94 -9.45
N PHE A 168 -9.01 14.48 -9.90
CA PHE A 168 -8.83 15.90 -10.18
C PHE A 168 -8.93 16.09 -11.69
N ILE A 169 -9.93 16.85 -12.14
CA ILE A 169 -10.25 16.98 -13.56
C ILE A 169 -10.25 18.45 -13.96
N ALA A 170 -9.62 18.76 -15.07
CA ALA A 170 -9.71 20.05 -15.75
C ALA A 170 -10.22 19.85 -17.18
N CYS A 171 -11.30 20.55 -17.52
CA CYS A 171 -11.94 20.45 -18.83
C CYS A 171 -11.51 21.55 -19.81
N ASP A 172 -10.88 22.61 -19.31
CA ASP A 172 -10.44 23.71 -20.15
C ASP A 172 -9.15 23.32 -20.91
N PRO A 173 -9.12 23.38 -22.26
CA PRO A 173 -7.92 23.05 -23.03
C PRO A 173 -6.73 23.97 -22.70
N LYS A 174 -7.02 25.18 -22.20
CA LYS A 174 -6.02 26.16 -21.77
C LYS A 174 -5.28 25.76 -20.50
N LEU A 175 -5.81 24.81 -19.71
CA LEU A 175 -5.20 24.31 -18.48
C LEU A 175 -4.23 23.14 -18.72
N LYS A 176 -3.73 22.98 -19.95
CA LYS A 176 -2.67 22.02 -20.27
C LYS A 176 -1.44 22.28 -19.40
N GLY A 177 -0.91 21.23 -18.75
CA GLY A 177 0.29 21.35 -17.91
C GLY A 177 0.06 21.98 -16.54
N VAL A 178 -1.17 21.92 -16.01
CA VAL A 178 -1.41 22.21 -14.59
C VAL A 178 -0.72 21.16 -13.73
N VAL A 179 -0.08 21.62 -12.67
CA VAL A 179 0.51 20.78 -11.63
C VAL A 179 -0.18 20.99 -10.30
N MET A 180 -0.29 19.92 -9.52
CA MET A 180 -0.95 19.89 -8.22
C MET A 180 0.05 19.59 -7.11
N SER A 181 -0.13 20.20 -5.95
CA SER A 181 0.59 19.82 -4.73
C SER A 181 -0.34 19.89 -3.52
N GLY A 182 -0.18 18.97 -2.58
CA GLY A 182 -0.99 18.88 -1.37
C GLY A 182 -1.07 17.46 -0.84
N LYS A 183 -2.00 17.21 0.09
CA LYS A 183 -2.25 15.85 0.59
C LYS A 183 -3.74 15.59 0.78
N THR A 184 -4.16 14.35 0.61
CA THR A 184 -5.50 13.88 0.96
C THR A 184 -5.43 12.82 2.04
N VAL A 185 -6.31 12.95 3.03
CA VAL A 185 -6.38 12.06 4.19
C VAL A 185 -7.71 11.31 4.14
N TRP A 186 -7.64 9.99 4.09
CA TRP A 186 -8.80 9.11 4.05
C TRP A 186 -8.95 8.47 5.42
N ARG A 187 -10.00 8.85 6.15
CA ARG A 187 -10.27 8.32 7.49
C ARG A 187 -11.49 7.43 7.48
N ASN A 188 -11.27 6.24 8.00
CA ASN A 188 -12.27 5.21 8.15
C ASN A 188 -12.92 5.27 9.56
N SER A 189 -14.09 4.66 9.75
CA SER A 189 -14.77 4.63 11.05
C SER A 189 -13.89 4.09 12.17
N ASN A 190 -13.06 3.09 11.86
CA ASN A 190 -12.25 2.37 12.85
C ASN A 190 -10.79 2.88 12.92
N GLY A 191 -10.47 4.01 12.28
CA GLY A 191 -9.13 4.60 12.23
C GLY A 191 -8.68 4.93 10.80
N TYR A 192 -7.37 5.00 10.56
CA TYR A 192 -6.81 5.33 9.24
C TYR A 192 -6.53 4.11 8.37
N LEU A 193 -6.85 2.90 8.82
CA LEU A 193 -6.60 1.70 8.04
C LEU A 193 -7.60 1.59 6.86
N PRO A 194 -7.12 1.43 5.62
CA PRO A 194 -7.99 1.22 4.47
C PRO A 194 -8.95 0.05 4.68
N GLY A 195 -10.20 0.20 4.24
CA GLY A 195 -11.26 -0.81 4.42
C GLY A 195 -10.87 -2.19 3.86
N ARG A 196 -10.08 -2.24 2.78
CA ARG A 196 -9.53 -3.48 2.21
C ARG A 196 -8.57 -4.22 3.14
N MET A 197 -7.89 -3.48 4.02
CA MET A 197 -6.89 -4.02 4.94
C MET A 197 -7.40 -4.20 6.35
N ALA A 198 -8.55 -3.60 6.70
CA ALA A 198 -9.21 -3.75 7.98
C ALA A 198 -9.37 -5.22 8.46
N PRO A 199 -9.80 -6.19 7.63
CA PRO A 199 -9.93 -7.57 8.10
C PRO A 199 -8.60 -8.26 8.39
N LEU A 200 -7.48 -7.81 7.79
CA LEU A 200 -6.17 -8.42 7.99
C LEU A 200 -5.69 -8.23 9.44
N MET A 201 -6.01 -7.09 10.07
CA MET A 201 -5.64 -6.86 11.47
C MET A 201 -6.26 -7.93 12.40
N ARG A 202 -7.54 -8.28 12.21
CA ARG A 202 -8.21 -9.33 12.99
C ARG A 202 -7.62 -10.71 12.69
N PHE A 203 -7.29 -10.98 11.42
CA PHE A 203 -6.66 -12.22 11.00
C PHE A 203 -5.30 -12.43 11.71
N TYR A 204 -4.44 -11.42 11.78
CA TYR A 204 -3.14 -11.54 12.45
C TYR A 204 -3.26 -11.76 13.97
N VAL A 205 -4.26 -11.17 14.62
CA VAL A 205 -4.54 -11.46 16.04
C VAL A 205 -4.95 -12.92 16.24
N PHE A 206 -5.88 -13.41 15.43
CA PHE A 206 -6.31 -14.81 15.49
C PHE A 206 -5.16 -15.77 15.22
N MET A 207 -4.37 -15.52 14.17
CA MET A 207 -3.19 -16.32 13.84
C MET A 207 -2.14 -16.27 14.95
N SER A 208 -1.91 -15.11 15.57
CA SER A 208 -1.01 -14.98 16.72
C SER A 208 -1.46 -15.85 17.89
N LEU A 209 -2.77 -15.92 18.16
CA LEU A 209 -3.32 -16.80 19.21
C LEU A 209 -3.09 -18.28 18.88
N VAL A 210 -3.32 -18.68 17.63
CA VAL A 210 -3.04 -20.06 17.17
C VAL A 210 -1.55 -20.41 17.33
N TYR A 211 -0.65 -19.52 16.90
CA TYR A 211 0.80 -19.71 17.07
C TYR A 211 1.21 -19.72 18.54
N PHE A 212 0.55 -18.94 19.40
CA PHE A 212 0.79 -18.95 20.83
C PHE A 212 0.41 -20.30 21.46
N LEU A 213 -0.78 -20.83 21.13
CA LEU A 213 -1.20 -22.16 21.59
C LEU A 213 -0.25 -23.26 21.09
N LEU A 214 0.15 -23.20 19.82
CA LEU A 214 1.14 -24.13 19.26
C LEU A 214 2.49 -24.02 19.99
N ALA A 215 2.95 -22.81 20.31
CA ALA A 215 4.18 -22.58 21.06
C ALA A 215 4.09 -23.15 22.48
N VAL A 216 2.97 -22.99 23.18
CA VAL A 216 2.75 -23.55 24.53
C VAL A 216 2.75 -25.08 24.51
N ILE A 217 2.02 -25.69 23.57
CA ILE A 217 1.97 -27.15 23.41
C ILE A 217 3.37 -27.67 23.09
N TRP A 218 4.06 -27.05 22.13
CA TRP A 218 5.41 -27.43 21.74
C TRP A 218 6.40 -27.29 22.90
N PHE A 219 6.36 -26.17 23.63
CA PHE A 219 7.25 -25.92 24.76
C PHE A 219 7.02 -26.91 25.91
N THR A 220 5.77 -27.29 26.17
CA THR A 220 5.42 -28.32 27.16
C THR A 220 6.02 -29.67 26.79
N GLN A 221 5.86 -30.09 25.52
CA GLN A 221 6.45 -31.33 25.02
C GLN A 221 7.98 -31.27 25.05
N TYR A 222 8.56 -30.13 24.65
CA TYR A 222 9.98 -29.89 24.68
C TYR A 222 10.57 -30.02 26.09
N ILE A 223 9.87 -29.51 27.13
CA ILE A 223 10.27 -29.68 28.54
C ILE A 223 10.13 -31.14 28.99
N ARG A 224 9.03 -31.81 28.62
CA ARG A 224 8.78 -33.21 29.02
C ARG A 224 9.85 -34.16 28.48
N PHE A 225 10.31 -33.97 27.25
CA PHE A 225 11.28 -34.83 26.57
C PHE A 225 12.71 -34.24 26.54
N ARG A 226 13.07 -33.38 27.51
CA ARG A 226 14.38 -32.71 27.55
C ARG A 226 15.59 -33.64 27.49
N LYS A 227 15.45 -34.88 27.97
CA LYS A 227 16.54 -35.85 28.08
C LYS A 227 16.94 -36.48 26.73
N ASP A 228 16.05 -36.46 25.74
CA ASP A 228 16.23 -37.13 24.44
C ASP A 228 16.17 -36.15 23.25
N ILE A 229 16.64 -34.91 23.44
CA ILE A 229 16.52 -33.85 22.43
C ILE A 229 17.53 -34.04 21.29
N LEU A 230 17.02 -34.25 20.06
CA LEU A 230 17.82 -34.13 18.83
C LEU A 230 17.98 -32.65 18.41
N GLN A 231 19.09 -32.32 17.76
CA GLN A 231 19.39 -30.98 17.21
C GLN A 231 18.25 -30.41 16.34
N LEU A 232 17.50 -31.28 15.67
CA LEU A 232 16.36 -30.91 14.83
C LEU A 232 15.22 -30.25 15.63
N GLN A 233 14.98 -30.67 16.87
CA GLN A 233 13.94 -30.09 17.73
C GLN A 233 14.26 -28.65 18.15
N HIS A 234 15.54 -28.28 18.29
CA HIS A 234 15.94 -26.89 18.52
C HIS A 234 15.57 -25.99 17.33
N CYS A 235 15.81 -26.47 16.11
CA CYS A 235 15.47 -25.73 14.90
C CYS A 235 13.95 -25.55 14.76
N ILE A 236 13.14 -26.57 15.07
CA ILE A 236 11.67 -26.44 15.08
C ILE A 236 11.22 -25.41 16.12
N SER A 237 11.80 -25.44 17.32
CA SER A 237 11.48 -24.47 18.38
C SER A 237 11.76 -23.03 17.94
N VAL A 238 12.88 -22.81 17.23
CA VAL A 238 13.21 -21.50 16.64
C VAL A 238 12.18 -21.09 15.59
N VAL A 239 11.75 -21.99 14.71
CA VAL A 239 10.75 -21.67 13.68
C VAL A 239 9.38 -21.33 14.29
N VAL A 240 8.94 -22.06 15.32
CA VAL A 240 7.70 -21.76 16.04
C VAL A 240 7.78 -20.39 16.72
N GLY A 241 8.90 -20.09 17.40
CA GLY A 241 9.13 -18.79 18.04
C GLY A 241 9.17 -17.63 17.04
N LEU A 242 9.89 -17.80 15.92
CA LEU A 242 9.91 -16.82 14.83
C LEU A 242 8.54 -16.63 14.18
N GLY A 243 7.71 -17.69 14.10
CA GLY A 243 6.34 -17.62 13.62
C GLY A 243 5.45 -16.75 14.49
N LEU A 244 5.49 -16.96 15.81
CA LEU A 244 4.76 -16.12 16.76
C LEU A 244 5.24 -14.66 16.69
N PHE A 245 6.55 -14.45 16.67
CA PHE A 245 7.13 -13.11 16.57
C PHE A 245 6.75 -12.39 15.28
N GLU A 246 6.75 -13.07 14.13
CA GLU A 246 6.29 -12.50 12.85
C GLU A 246 4.83 -12.05 12.94
N MET A 247 3.93 -12.84 13.52
CA MET A 247 2.50 -12.46 13.65
C MET A 247 2.31 -11.24 14.55
N ILE A 248 3.06 -11.15 15.66
CA ILE A 248 3.03 -9.99 16.56
C ILE A 248 3.54 -8.74 15.83
N LEU A 249 4.64 -8.84 15.08
CA LEU A 249 5.18 -7.71 14.33
C LEU A 249 4.19 -7.22 13.27
N TRP A 250 3.52 -8.12 12.53
CA TRP A 250 2.44 -7.74 11.61
C TRP A 250 1.33 -6.99 12.32
N TYR A 251 0.87 -7.49 13.47
CA TYR A 251 -0.16 -6.81 14.27
C TYR A 251 0.28 -5.39 14.68
N LEU A 252 1.51 -5.24 15.17
CA LEU A 252 2.06 -3.94 15.55
C LEU A 252 2.16 -2.99 14.35
N GLU A 253 2.52 -3.50 13.16
CA GLU A 253 2.54 -2.71 11.93
C GLU A 253 1.14 -2.18 11.60
N TYR A 254 0.13 -3.05 11.60
CA TYR A 254 -1.25 -2.65 11.31
C TYR A 254 -1.84 -1.72 12.38
N ALA A 255 -1.51 -1.93 13.66
CA ALA A 255 -1.96 -1.07 14.75
C ALA A 255 -1.36 0.34 14.65
N ASN A 256 -0.05 0.44 14.42
CA ASN A 256 0.61 1.73 14.19
C ASN A 256 0.09 2.42 12.93
N PHE A 257 -0.14 1.65 11.87
CA PHE A 257 -0.68 2.17 10.62
C PHE A 257 -2.13 2.69 10.81
N ASN A 258 -2.95 2.01 11.62
CA ASN A 258 -4.30 2.46 11.92
C ASN A 258 -4.34 3.77 12.73
N SER A 259 -3.33 4.01 13.58
CA SER A 259 -3.24 5.23 14.40
C SER A 259 -2.67 6.42 13.62
N THR A 260 -1.60 6.20 12.86
CA THR A 260 -0.84 7.27 12.19
C THR A 260 -1.28 7.55 10.76
N GLY A 261 -1.91 6.58 10.08
CA GLY A 261 -2.31 6.69 8.67
C GLY A 261 -1.15 6.64 7.66
N MET A 262 0.08 6.44 8.14
CA MET A 262 1.26 6.24 7.30
C MET A 262 1.91 4.91 7.64
N ARG A 263 2.53 4.26 6.64
CA ARG A 263 3.25 3.00 6.88
C ARG A 263 4.68 3.28 7.39
N PRO A 264 5.02 2.93 8.64
CA PRO A 264 6.38 3.11 9.15
C PRO A 264 7.32 2.10 8.50
N VAL A 265 8.25 2.60 7.69
CA VAL A 265 9.07 1.71 6.84
C VAL A 265 10.00 0.83 7.66
N VAL A 266 10.55 1.35 8.76
CA VAL A 266 11.42 0.58 9.65
C VAL A 266 10.70 -0.67 10.14
N LEU A 267 9.48 -0.53 10.67
CA LEU A 267 8.72 -1.67 11.16
C LEU A 267 8.38 -2.66 10.04
N THR A 268 7.96 -2.16 8.87
CA THR A 268 7.69 -3.03 7.70
C THR A 268 8.93 -3.81 7.27
N SER A 269 10.13 -3.20 7.35
CA SER A 269 11.39 -3.85 6.98
C SER A 269 11.75 -4.99 7.93
N TRP A 270 11.53 -4.79 9.24
CA TRP A 270 11.72 -5.84 10.26
C TRP A 270 10.77 -7.00 10.05
N VAL A 271 9.48 -6.71 9.85
CA VAL A 271 8.43 -7.71 9.60
C VAL A 271 8.80 -8.59 8.41
N VAL A 272 9.16 -7.97 7.27
CA VAL A 272 9.53 -8.69 6.05
C VAL A 272 10.81 -9.51 6.22
N THR A 273 11.82 -8.97 6.93
CA THR A 273 13.09 -9.66 7.19
C THR A 273 12.88 -10.90 8.05
N VAL A 274 12.13 -10.79 9.16
CA VAL A 274 11.81 -11.92 10.04
C VAL A 274 11.04 -12.99 9.28
N GLY A 275 10.05 -12.59 8.47
CA GLY A 275 9.28 -13.52 7.64
C GLY A 275 10.14 -14.24 6.59
N ALA A 276 11.12 -13.57 6.00
CA ALA A 276 12.08 -14.19 5.08
C ALA A 276 12.98 -15.20 5.81
N VAL A 277 13.55 -14.83 6.95
CA VAL A 277 14.38 -15.72 7.78
C VAL A 277 13.61 -16.98 8.19
N ARG A 278 12.37 -16.83 8.69
CA ARG A 278 11.53 -17.98 9.06
C ARG A 278 11.29 -18.92 7.88
N LYS A 279 10.94 -18.38 6.70
CA LYS A 279 10.73 -19.19 5.49
C LYS A 279 11.98 -19.95 5.07
N THR A 280 13.15 -19.33 5.18
CA THR A 280 14.43 -19.97 4.88
C THR A 280 14.74 -21.11 5.86
N ILE A 281 14.63 -20.88 7.17
CA ILE A 281 14.87 -21.91 8.18
C ILE A 281 13.87 -23.06 8.02
N ALA A 282 12.59 -22.77 7.75
CA ALA A 282 11.58 -23.80 7.52
C ALA A 282 11.91 -24.67 6.30
N ARG A 283 12.38 -24.08 5.19
CA ARG A 283 12.81 -24.84 4.00
C ARG A 283 14.04 -25.71 4.27
N LEU A 284 15.03 -25.17 4.99
CA LEU A 284 16.22 -25.94 5.39
C LEU A 284 15.84 -27.11 6.30
N LEU A 285 14.92 -26.90 7.24
CA LEU A 285 14.41 -27.96 8.10
C LEU A 285 13.75 -29.08 7.31
N VAL A 286 12.86 -28.75 6.38
CA VAL A 286 12.21 -29.74 5.52
C VAL A 286 13.26 -30.53 4.72
N LEU A 287 14.26 -29.84 4.16
CA LEU A 287 15.35 -30.48 3.42
C LEU A 287 16.17 -31.43 4.29
N CYS A 288 16.53 -31.03 5.52
CA CYS A 288 17.23 -31.89 6.48
C CYS A 288 16.41 -33.14 6.84
N VAL A 289 15.10 -32.99 7.05
CA VAL A 289 14.19 -34.12 7.33
C VAL A 289 14.12 -35.06 6.12
N SER A 290 13.98 -34.52 4.91
CA SER A 290 13.94 -35.32 3.67
C SER A 290 15.25 -36.07 3.40
N MET A 291 16.40 -35.54 3.84
CA MET A 291 17.69 -36.22 3.78
C MET A 291 17.87 -37.31 4.84
N GLY A 292 16.89 -37.51 5.75
CA GLY A 292 16.94 -38.53 6.80
C GLY A 292 17.80 -38.15 8.00
N TYR A 293 18.08 -36.87 8.20
CA TYR A 293 18.85 -36.36 9.34
C TYR A 293 18.08 -36.66 10.64
N GLY A 294 18.50 -37.69 11.37
CA GLY A 294 17.83 -38.21 12.58
C GLY A 294 17.54 -39.72 12.56
N VAL A 295 17.56 -40.38 11.39
CA VAL A 295 17.32 -41.83 11.25
C VAL A 295 18.60 -42.62 10.95
N VAL A 296 19.59 -41.98 10.31
CA VAL A 296 20.89 -42.63 10.01
C VAL A 296 21.85 -42.45 11.19
N ARG A 297 22.29 -43.56 11.81
CA ARG A 297 23.34 -43.56 12.84
C ARG A 297 24.61 -42.88 12.28
N PRO A 298 25.29 -42.00 13.05
CA PRO A 298 26.53 -41.38 12.59
C PRO A 298 27.66 -42.41 12.64
N TYR A 299 27.89 -43.12 11.55
CA TYR A 299 29.21 -43.71 11.31
C TYR A 299 30.06 -42.68 10.58
N SER A 300 30.80 -41.93 11.40
CA SER A 300 31.91 -41.05 11.03
C SER A 300 31.57 -39.82 10.15
N TRP A 301 31.75 -38.66 10.76
CA TRP A 301 31.84 -37.35 10.09
C TRP A 301 32.94 -37.28 8.99
N TRP A 302 33.85 -38.26 8.99
CA TRP A 302 34.99 -38.35 8.07
C TRP A 302 34.62 -38.80 6.64
N SER A 303 33.59 -39.63 6.45
CA SER A 303 33.19 -40.11 5.13
C SER A 303 32.39 -39.07 4.33
N TYR A 304 31.71 -38.12 4.99
CA TYR A 304 30.97 -37.04 4.31
C TYR A 304 31.88 -35.92 3.79
N LEU A 305 32.98 -35.60 4.49
CA LEU A 305 33.97 -34.64 4.01
C LEU A 305 34.73 -35.18 2.78
N GLN A 306 34.98 -36.49 2.71
CA GLN A 306 35.53 -37.14 1.51
C GLN A 306 34.56 -37.11 0.31
N GLY A 307 33.25 -37.22 0.55
CA GLY A 307 32.23 -37.06 -0.50
C GLY A 307 32.14 -35.63 -1.06
N ALA A 308 32.18 -34.61 -0.18
CA ALA A 308 32.12 -33.21 -0.59
C ALA A 308 33.43 -32.72 -1.27
N SER A 309 34.59 -33.25 -0.87
CA SER A 309 35.85 -32.98 -1.59
C SER A 309 35.88 -33.67 -2.95
N SER A 310 35.39 -34.90 -3.08
CA SER A 310 35.35 -35.61 -4.38
C SER A 310 34.46 -34.94 -5.42
N TRP A 311 33.36 -34.29 -5.01
CA TRP A 311 32.50 -33.53 -5.94
C TRP A 311 33.14 -32.22 -6.42
N ASN A 312 33.97 -31.56 -5.59
CA ASN A 312 34.72 -30.38 -6.02
C ASN A 312 35.86 -30.73 -7.00
N TYR A 313 36.51 -31.90 -6.86
CA TYR A 313 37.52 -32.35 -7.82
C TYR A 313 36.91 -32.84 -9.15
N LEU A 314 35.70 -33.43 -9.14
CA LEU A 314 35.01 -33.84 -10.37
C LEU A 314 34.44 -32.66 -11.17
N PHE A 315 34.08 -31.54 -10.54
CA PHE A 315 33.57 -30.36 -11.25
C PHE A 315 34.65 -29.38 -11.71
N PHE A 316 35.82 -29.32 -11.05
CA PHE A 316 36.94 -28.47 -11.50
C PHE A 316 37.93 -29.16 -12.45
N GLY A 317 37.90 -30.49 -12.57
CA GLY A 317 38.77 -31.24 -13.49
C GLY A 317 38.30 -31.31 -14.96
N ILE A 318 37.10 -30.82 -15.29
CA ILE A 318 36.51 -30.93 -16.66
C ILE A 318 36.68 -29.63 -17.48
N ARG A 319 37.46 -28.64 -16.99
CA ARG A 319 37.68 -27.37 -17.72
C ARG A 319 39.15 -27.05 -18.05
N ALA A 320 40.01 -28.06 -18.08
CA ALA A 320 41.39 -27.94 -18.54
C ALA A 320 41.79 -29.17 -19.38
N ALA A 321 41.10 -29.34 -20.51
CA ALA A 321 41.59 -30.03 -21.70
C ALA A 321 40.85 -29.43 -22.91
#